data_AF-A0A2V1DTM6-F1
#
_entry.id   AF-A0A2V1DTM6-F1
#
_cell.length_a   1.000
_cell.length_b   1.000
_cell.length_c   1.000
_cell.angle_alpha   90.00
_cell.angle_beta   90.00
_cell.angle_gamma   90.00
#
_symmetry.space_group_name_H-M   'P 1'
#
loop_
_entity.id
_entity.type
_entity.pdbx_description
1 polymer ?
#
loop_
_entity_poly.entity_id
_entity_poly.type
_entity_poly.pdbx_seq_one_letter_code
_entity_poly.pdbx_strand_id
1 'polypeptide(L)' 'EWLLNLAEFKSWIETKNQTLFCPGIPGAGKKILTSIVVEELSTRFQDRIMQYCY' A
#
# COMPACT_ATOMS: atom_id res chain seq x y z
N GLU A 1 4.27 7.33 9.96
CA GLU A 1 2.93 7.24 9.33
C GLU A 1 2.59 8.48 8.49
N TRP A 2 3.22 8.67 7.33
CA TRP A 2 2.88 9.80 6.46
C TRP A 2 2.21 9.33 5.16
N LEU A 3 2.74 8.27 4.53
CA LEU A 3 2.20 7.71 3.29
C LEU A 3 0.78 7.12 3.46
N LEU A 4 0.54 6.31 4.49
CA LEU A 4 -0.75 5.63 4.73
C LEU A 4 -1.90 6.61 5.02
N ASN A 5 -1.56 7.81 5.51
CA ASN A 5 -2.52 8.85 5.84
C ASN A 5 -2.84 9.79 4.66
N LEU A 6 -2.09 9.71 3.56
CA LEU A 6 -2.37 10.51 2.38
C LEU A 6 -3.71 10.08 1.75
N ALA A 7 -4.53 11.08 1.40
CA ALA A 7 -5.77 10.86 0.67
C ALA A 7 -5.51 10.15 -0.67
N GLU A 8 -4.36 10.41 -1.30
CA GLU A 8 -3.91 9.75 -2.53
C GLU A 8 -3.70 8.24 -2.32
N PHE A 9 -3.07 7.84 -1.22
CA PHE A 9 -2.88 6.43 -0.88
C PHE A 9 -4.21 5.73 -0.62
N LYS A 10 -5.12 6.38 0.12
CA LYS A 10 -6.46 5.85 0.42
C LYS A 10 -7.33 5.71 -0.83
N SER A 11 -7.30 6.71 -1.72
CA SER A 11 -8.00 6.66 -3.00
C SER A 11 -7.43 5.56 -3.91
N TRP A 12 -6.10 5.43 -3.95
CA TRP A 12 -5.42 4.41 -4.73
C TRP A 12 -5.76 2.98 -4.27
N ILE A 13 -5.79 2.72 -2.96
CA ILE A 13 -6.08 1.38 -2.44
C ILE A 13 -7.57 0.97 -2.58
N GLU A 14 -8.48 1.95 -2.61
CA GLU A 14 -9.92 1.71 -2.77
C GLU A 14 -10.34 1.52 -4.24
N THR A 15 -9.53 2.00 -5.18
CA THR A 15 -9.84 1.97 -6.61
C THR A 15 -9.04 0.89 -7.34
N LYS A 16 -9.72 -0.02 -8.05
CA LYS A 16 -9.05 -1.05 -8.85
C LYS A 16 -8.25 -0.43 -10.01
N ASN A 17 -7.16 -1.10 -10.38
CA ASN A 17 -6.31 -0.79 -11.54
C ASN A 17 -5.68 0.61 -11.54
N GLN A 18 -5.41 1.19 -10.37
CA GLN A 18 -4.70 2.47 -10.24
C GLN A 18 -3.21 2.26 -10.02
N THR A 19 -2.40 3.26 -10.38
CA THR A 19 -0.96 3.31 -10.10
C THR A 19 -0.66 4.48 -9.17
N LEU A 20 -0.08 4.21 -7.99
CA LEU A 20 0.38 5.27 -7.09
C LEU A 20 1.79 5.69 -7.48
N PHE A 21 1.94 6.93 -7.91
CA PHE A 21 3.26 7.50 -8.20
C PHE A 21 3.86 8.10 -6.93
N CYS A 22 5.03 7.59 -6.52
CA CYS A 22 5.77 8.12 -5.38
C CYS A 22 7.02 8.89 -5.85
N PRO A 23 6.90 10.20 -6.17
CA PRO A 23 8.05 11.02 -6.51
C PRO A 23 9.00 11.13 -5.32
N GLY A 24 10.30 11.17 -5.59
CA GLY A 24 11.30 11.38 -4.55
C GLY A 24 12.70 11.35 -5.10
N ILE A 25 13.62 12.08 -4.45
CA ILE A 25 15.03 12.13 -4.81
C ILE A 25 15.65 10.74 -4.60
N PRO A 26 16.57 10.27 -5.46
CA PRO A 26 17.32 9.05 -5.21
C PRO A 26 17.94 9.05 -3.81
N GLY A 27 17.80 7.95 -3.06
CA GLY A 27 18.31 7.84 -1.68
C GLY A 27 17.32 8.23 -0.56
N ALA A 28 16.16 8.81 -0.87
CA ALA A 28 15.18 9.29 0.12
C ALA A 28 14.33 8.19 0.82
N GLY A 29 14.86 6.98 1.02
CA GLY A 29 14.15 5.94 1.78
C GLY A 29 12.98 5.27 1.06
N LYS A 30 12.91 5.33 -0.28
CA LYS A 30 11.85 4.70 -1.09
C LYS A 30 11.66 3.20 -0.78
N LYS A 31 12.74 2.48 -0.46
CA LYS A 31 12.68 1.06 -0.05
C LYS A 31 11.81 0.86 1.19
N ILE A 32 11.97 1.70 2.21
CA ILE A 32 11.19 1.61 3.46
C ILE A 32 9.71 1.88 3.16
N LEU A 33 9.42 2.87 2.30
CA LEU A 33 8.05 3.14 1.86
C LEU A 33 7.45 1.94 1.13
N THR A 34 8.19 1.32 0.22
CA THR A 34 7.74 0.11 -0.48
C THR A 34 7.44 -1.03 0.50
N SER A 35 8.30 -1.27 1.50
CA SER A 35 8.06 -2.30 2.52
C SER A 35 6.78 -2.04 3.32
N ILE A 36 6.55 -0.79 3.76
CA ILE A 36 5.33 -0.41 4.48
C ILE A 36 4.07 -0.64 3.63
N VAL A 37 4.10 -0.26 2.34
CA VAL A 37 2.97 -0.46 1.43
C VAL A 37 2.67 -1.95 1.24
N VAL A 38 3.71 -2.77 1.07
CA VAL A 38 3.55 -4.23 0.90
C VAL A 38 2.94 -4.86 2.15
N GLU A 39 3.39 -4.46 3.33
CA GLU A 39 2.86 -4.97 4.61
C GLU A 39 1.40 -4.57 4.83
N GLU A 40 1.04 -3.31 4.57
CA GLU A 40 -0.34 -2.83 4.65
C GLU A 40 -1.26 -3.57 3.68
N LEU A 41 -0.85 -3.74 2.41
CA LEU A 41 -1.62 -4.49 1.42
C LEU A 41 -1.77 -5.96 1.83
N SER A 42 -0.70 -6.57 2.31
CA SER A 42 -0.73 -7.96 2.79
C SER A 42 -1.73 -8.10 3.94
N THR A 43 -1.64 -7.23 4.95
CA THR A 43 -2.55 -7.22 6.10
C THR A 43 -4.01 -7.01 5.69
N ARG A 44 -4.28 -6.01 4.84
CA ARG A 44 -5.64 -5.63 4.45
C ARG A 44 -6.32 -6.65 3.53
N PHE A 45 -5.55 -7.42 2.77
CA PHE A 45 -6.08 -8.38 1.79
C PHE A 45 -5.83 -9.86 2.16
N GLN A 46 -5.02 -10.19 3.18
CA GLN A 46 -4.81 -11.57 3.64
C GLN A 46 -6.08 -12.26 4.14
N ASP A 47 -6.99 -11.52 4.76
CA ASP A 47 -8.26 -12.07 5.26
C ASP A 47 -9.19 -12.58 4.14
N ARG A 48 -8.99 -12.17 2.88
CA ARG A 48 -9.81 -12.69 1.77
C ARG A 48 -9.47 -14.12 1.37
N ILE A 49 -8.29 -14.63 1.71
CA ILE A 49 -7.84 -15.95 1.24
C ILE A 49 -8.16 -17.03 2.29
N MET A 50 -8.12 -16.69 3.57
CA MET A 50 -8.40 -17.64 4.67
C MET A 50 -9.89 -17.83 4.95
N GLN A 51 -10.77 -16.99 4.40
CA GLN A 51 -12.23 -17.13 4.57
C GLN A 51 -12.86 -18.17 3.65
N TYR A 52 -12.18 -18.60 2.56
CA TYR A 52 -12.66 -19.64 1.66
C TYR A 52 -12.32 -21.07 2.12
N CYS A 53 -11.66 -21.22 3.28
CA CYS A 53 -11.24 -22.51 3.82
C CYS A 53 -11.89 -22.89 5.16
N TYR A 54 -13.03 -22.29 5.52
CA TYR A 54 -13.87 -22.74 6.64
C TYR A 54 -15.30 -23.05 6.18
#